data_AF-A0A7W3J3G0-F1
#
_entry.id   AF-A0A7W3J3G0-F1
#
_cell.length_a   1.000
_cell.length_b   1.000
_cell.length_c   1.000
_cell.angle_alpha   90.00
_cell.angle_beta   90.00
_cell.angle_gamma   90.00
#
_symmetry.space_group_name_H-M   'P 1'
#
loop_
_entity.id
_entity.type
_entity.pdbx_description
1 polymer ?
#
loop_
_entity_poly.entity_id
_entity_poly.type
_entity_poly.pdbx_seq_one_letter_code
_entity_poly.pdbx_strand_id
1 'polypeptide(L)' 'MPSFAHTETVAASPEHVFAIIDDFTRTPEWLTRCTGIDKLEDGPQPRRPAR' A
#
# COMPACT_ATOMS: atom_id res chain seq x y z
N MET A 1 24.90 -2.58 -8.43
CA MET A 1 23.52 -2.48 -8.93
C MET A 1 23.06 -1.04 -8.76
N PRO A 2 22.37 -0.44 -9.75
CA PRO A 2 21.76 0.87 -9.54
C PRO A 2 20.63 0.74 -8.50
N SER A 3 20.63 1.64 -7.51
CA SER A 3 19.52 1.81 -6.58
C SER A 3 18.70 3.03 -7.00
N PHE A 4 17.38 2.88 -7.03
CA PHE A 4 16.45 3.98 -7.27
C PHE A 4 15.63 4.18 -6.00
N ALA A 5 15.54 5.43 -5.52
CA ALA A 5 14.74 5.81 -4.38
C ALA A 5 14.00 7.11 -4.71
N HIS A 6 12.72 7.18 -4.34
CA HIS A 6 11.84 8.32 -4.54
C HIS A 6 11.02 8.55 -3.28
N THR A 7 10.87 9.81 -2.87
CA THR A 7 10.13 10.20 -1.67
C THR A 7 9.16 11.32 -2.03
N GLU A 8 7.91 11.19 -1.61
CA GLU A 8 6.88 12.21 -1.78
C GLU A 8 6.31 12.64 -0.43
N THR A 9 5.93 13.91 -0.33
CA THR A 9 5.22 14.45 0.84
C THR A 9 3.73 14.44 0.53
N VAL A 10 2.96 13.77 1.39
CA VAL A 10 1.49 13.68 1.26
C VAL A 10 0.85 14.49 2.38
N ALA A 11 -0.05 15.41 2.02
CA ALA A 11 -0.82 16.22 2.98
C ALA A 11 -1.99 15.41 3.58
N ALA A 12 -1.67 14.31 4.28
CA ALA A 12 -2.62 13.45 4.96
C ALA A 12 -2.04 12.93 6.27
N SER A 13 -2.90 12.47 7.19
CA SER A 13 -2.40 11.82 8.41
C SER A 13 -1.78 10.46 8.09
N PRO A 14 -0.79 9.99 8.89
CA PRO A 14 -0.20 8.69 8.70
C PRO A 14 -1.23 7.55 8.67
N GLU A 15 -2.25 7.59 9.54
CA GLU A 15 -3.28 6.54 9.59
C GLU A 15 -4.05 6.44 8.27
N HIS A 16 -4.37 7.58 7.65
CA HIS A 16 -5.07 7.62 6.37
C HIS A 16 -4.21 7.06 5.23
N VAL A 17 -2.92 7.39 5.21
CA VAL A 17 -1.99 6.89 4.18
C VAL A 17 -1.83 5.37 4.32
N PHE A 18 -1.62 4.86 5.52
CA PHE A 18 -1.46 3.43 5.74
C PHE A 18 -2.74 2.63 5.43
N ALA A 19 -3.93 3.19 5.69
CA ALA A 19 -5.18 2.55 5.31
C ALA A 19 -5.34 2.39 3.79
N ILE A 20 -4.87 3.36 2.99
CA ILE A 20 -4.88 3.25 1.52
C ILE A 20 -3.88 2.20 1.03
N ILE A 21 -2.69 2.14 1.64
CA ILE A 21 -1.64 1.17 1.25
C ILE A 21 -2.07 -0.27 1.61
N ASP A 22 -2.76 -0.45 2.73
CA ASP A 22 -3.26 -1.77 3.17
C ASP A 22 -4.45 -2.24 2.32
N ASP A 23 -5.22 -1.32 1.74
CA ASP A 23 -6.31 -1.62 0.83
C ASP A 23 -5.80 -1.97 -0.58
N PHE A 24 -5.51 -3.26 -0.76
CA PHE A 24 -5.05 -3.80 -2.04
C PHE A 24 -5.99 -3.49 -3.21
N THR A 25 -7.31 -3.38 -2.97
CA THR A 25 -8.29 -3.10 -4.04
C THR A 25 -8.08 -1.72 -4.66
N ARG A 26 -7.46 -0.80 -3.93
CA ARG A 26 -7.17 0.57 -4.36
C ARG A 26 -5.77 0.75 -4.95
N THR A 27 -4.92 -0.27 -4.91
CA THR A 27 -3.59 -0.26 -5.52
C THR A 27 -3.57 0.24 -6.97
N PRO A 28 -4.53 -0.13 -7.85
CA PRO A 28 -4.55 0.37 -9.22
C PRO A 28 -4.69 1.90 -9.34
N GLU A 29 -5.25 2.59 -8.33
CA GLU A 29 -5.44 4.04 -8.32
C GLU A 29 -4.09 4.78 -8.26
N TRP A 30 -3.13 4.26 -7.49
CA TRP A 30 -1.85 4.93 -7.23
C TRP A 30 -0.63 4.21 -7.82
N LEU A 31 -0.79 2.96 -8.28
CA LEU A 31 0.24 2.17 -8.96
C LEU A 31 -0.14 1.89 -10.42
N THR A 32 -0.66 2.89 -11.12
CA THR A 32 -1.29 2.78 -12.45
C THR A 32 -0.40 2.16 -13.54
N ARG A 33 0.93 2.20 -13.37
CA ARG A 33 1.90 1.63 -14.32
C ARG A 33 2.11 0.12 -14.15
N CYS A 34 1.64 -0.47 -13.07
CA CYS A 34 1.75 -1.90 -12.82
C CYS A 34 0.49 -2.61 -13.32
N THR A 35 0.55 -3.19 -14.52
CA THR A 35 -0.50 -4.05 -15.03
C THR A 35 -0.33 -5.47 -14.46
N GLY A 36 -1.30 -5.97 -13.70
CA GLY A 36 -1.27 -7.33 -13.14
C GLY A 36 -0.70 -7.41 -11.72
N ILE A 37 -1.22 -6.59 -10.81
CA ILE A 37 -0.89 -6.71 -9.39
C ILE A 37 -1.81 -7.79 -8.81
N ASP A 38 -1.22 -8.92 -8.44
CA ASP A 38 -1.91 -9.98 -7.72
C ASP A 38 -1.44 -10.02 -6.27
N LYS A 39 -2.39 -10.18 -5.34
CA LYS A 39 -2.06 -10.42 -3.94
C LYS A 39 -1.57 -11.87 -3.83
N LEU A 40 -0.30 -12.05 -3.53
CA LEU A 40 0.31 -13.38 -3.45
C LEU A 40 -0.30 -14.21 -2.32
N GLU A 41 -0.44 -13.62 -1.13
CA GLU A 41 -1.04 -14.24 0.07
C GLU A 41 -1.65 -13.15 0.98
N ASP A 42 -2.57 -13.53 1.87
CA ASP A 42 -2.93 -12.67 3.00
C ASP A 42 -1.69 -12.51 3.89
N GLY A 43 -1.16 -11.27 3.97
CA GLY A 43 0.03 -10.98 4.73
C GLY A 43 -0.08 -11.42 6.20
N PRO A 44 1.04 -11.59 6.92
CA PRO A 44 1.10 -12.16 8.26
C PRO A 44 0.47 -11.27 9.36
N GLN A 45 -0.32 -10.25 9.01
CA GLN A 45 -1.06 -9.48 10.00
C GLN A 45 -2.30 -10.28 10.42
N PRO A 46 -2.32 -10.88 11.63
CA PRO A 46 -3.60 -11.25 12.21
C PRO A 46 -4.42 -9.97 12.31
N ARG A 47 -5.61 -9.96 11.72
CA ARG A 47 -6.62 -8.92 11.98
C ARG A 47 -6.78 -8.83 13.49
N ARG A 48 -6.17 -7.82 14.10
CA ARG A 48 -6.31 -7.58 15.53
C ARG A 48 -7.76 -7.13 15.72
N PRO A 49 -8.62 -7.90 16.42
CA PRO A 49 -9.99 -7.48 16.61
C PRO A 49 -9.97 -6.19 17.43
N ALA A 50 -10.68 -5.17 16.94
CA ALA A 50 -10.89 -3.94 17.67
C ALA A 50 -11.57 -4.27 19.01
N ARG A 51 -10.87 -4.01 20.12
CA ARG A 51 -11.46 -3.93 21.45
C ARG A 51 -10.66 -2.96 22.31
#